data_AF-A0A5N5E7R4-F1
#
_entry.id   AF-A0A5N5E7R4-F1
#
_cell.length_a   1.000
_cell.length_b   1.000
_cell.length_c   1.000
_cell.angle_alpha   90.00
_cell.angle_beta   90.00
_cell.angle_gamma   90.00
#
_symmetry.space_group_name_H-M   'P 1'
#
loop_
_entity.id
_entity.type
_entity.pdbx_description
1 polymer ?
#
loop_
_entity_poly.entity_id
_entity_poly.type
_entity_poly.pdbx_seq_one_letter_code
_entity_poly.pdbx_strand_id
1 'polypeptide(L)'
;LLDNTDPSAPDQTLGVFLRSGRFSDYFTAHFMTPLVSAVWSCDPGSALKYPARYLFSFLDHHGMLSVTGSPTWRTVTGGSGEYVRLVAKSIGDIRLNTPVRAVHRFDDRVDIRDGDDQIQTFDAVVVATHPQQALKILADPTPAESQVLGAMPYSVNHTQLHTDENVLPGNTNARASWNYYIPECNAKPDHVLVSYDMTRLQRLPETGRRYLVTLGGDEMVSPDSVIDQMTYEHPQYTPTSVAAQARLPELDSDVLAFAGAYHGWGFHEDGALSGLRAAERVGGRWP
;
A
#
# COMPACT_ATOMS: atom_id res chain seq x y z
N LEU A 1 20.92 -14.02 3.02
CA LEU A 1 19.47 -14.33 3.13
C LEU A 1 18.90 -14.55 1.73
N LEU A 2 19.01 -13.55 0.85
CA LEU A 2 18.49 -13.60 -0.51
C LEU A 2 19.07 -14.76 -1.35
N ASP A 3 20.33 -15.13 -1.14
CA ASP A 3 20.98 -16.25 -1.87
C ASP A 3 20.45 -17.64 -1.49
N ASN A 4 19.73 -17.77 -0.37
CA ASN A 4 19.12 -19.04 0.01
C ASN A 4 17.75 -19.16 -0.67
N THR A 5 17.62 -20.06 -1.64
CA THR A 5 16.44 -20.23 -2.50
C THR A 5 15.44 -21.27 -2.00
N ASP A 6 15.64 -21.87 -0.82
CA ASP A 6 14.70 -22.87 -0.28
C ASP A 6 13.34 -22.23 0.03
N PRO A 7 12.27 -22.55 -0.74
CA PRO A 7 10.95 -21.98 -0.54
C PRO A 7 10.23 -22.55 0.70
N SER A 8 10.77 -23.60 1.32
CA SER A 8 10.18 -24.24 2.51
C SER A 8 10.68 -23.67 3.83
N ALA A 9 11.74 -22.86 3.81
CA ALA A 9 12.25 -22.22 5.01
C ALA A 9 11.28 -21.11 5.46
N PRO A 10 10.69 -21.19 6.67
CA PRO A 10 9.79 -20.15 7.16
C PRO A 10 10.53 -18.81 7.23
N ASP A 11 9.94 -17.76 6.64
CA ASP A 11 10.58 -16.46 6.61
C ASP A 11 10.69 -15.91 8.05
N GLN A 12 11.91 -15.58 8.45
CA GLN A 12 12.15 -14.95 9.75
C GLN A 12 11.71 -13.50 9.69
N THR A 13 11.27 -12.94 10.82
CA THR A 13 10.96 -11.51 10.86
C THR A 13 12.23 -10.66 10.81
N LEU A 14 12.10 -9.40 10.38
CA LEU A 14 13.18 -8.43 10.40
C LEU A 14 13.83 -8.32 11.79
N GLY A 15 13.03 -8.30 12.85
CA GLY A 15 13.55 -8.24 14.22
C GLY A 15 14.39 -9.46 14.60
N VAL A 16 14.03 -10.67 14.13
CA VAL A 16 14.86 -11.88 14.34
C VAL A 16 16.16 -11.76 13.55
N PHE A 17 16.07 -11.35 12.28
CA PHE A 17 17.25 -11.16 11.42
C PHE A 17 18.24 -10.17 12.03
N LEU A 18 17.78 -9.00 12.50
CA LEU A 18 18.63 -7.97 13.08
C LEU A 18 19.32 -8.44 14.37
N ARG A 19 18.60 -9.16 15.24
CA ARG A 19 19.20 -9.75 16.46
C ARG A 19 20.24 -10.81 16.13
N SER A 20 19.93 -11.73 15.22
CA SER A 20 20.87 -12.78 14.78
C SER A 20 22.12 -12.20 14.12
N GLY A 21 21.95 -11.10 13.38
CA GLY A 21 23.05 -10.32 12.78
C GLY A 21 23.82 -9.44 13.76
N ARG A 22 23.41 -9.36 15.04
CA ARG A 22 23.98 -8.50 16.09
C ARG A 22 24.03 -7.01 15.71
N PHE A 23 23.02 -6.54 15.00
CA PHE A 23 22.85 -5.11 14.77
C PHE A 23 22.52 -4.39 16.08
N SER A 24 22.99 -3.15 16.24
CA SER A 24 22.78 -2.41 17.49
C SER A 24 21.32 -1.95 17.64
N ASP A 25 20.89 -1.75 18.88
CA ASP A 25 19.59 -1.17 19.18
C ASP A 25 19.45 0.23 18.57
N TYR A 26 20.55 1.00 18.57
CA TYR A 26 20.59 2.33 17.95
C TYR A 26 20.30 2.24 16.44
N PHE A 27 21.01 1.38 15.71
CA PHE A 27 20.79 1.19 14.27
C PHE A 27 19.37 0.68 13.98
N THR A 28 18.89 -0.25 14.80
CA THR A 28 17.53 -0.80 14.64
C THR A 28 16.48 0.30 14.80
N ALA A 29 16.55 1.07 15.90
CA ALA A 29 15.56 2.09 16.22
C ALA A 29 15.67 3.37 15.37
N HIS A 30 16.86 3.75 14.93
CA HIS A 30 17.10 5.05 14.27
C HIS A 30 17.35 4.95 12.77
N PHE A 31 17.46 3.75 12.21
CA PHE A 31 17.63 3.55 10.76
C PHE A 31 16.65 2.52 10.21
N MET A 32 16.72 1.26 10.66
CA MET A 32 15.92 0.19 10.04
C MET A 32 14.42 0.35 10.28
N THR A 33 14.00 0.65 11.51
CA THR A 33 12.59 0.86 11.82
C THR A 33 12.04 2.07 11.07
N PRO A 34 12.66 3.28 11.12
CA PRO A 34 12.22 4.42 10.32
C PRO A 34 12.15 4.14 8.82
N LEU A 35 13.13 3.40 8.27
CA LEU A 35 13.13 3.03 6.84
C LEU A 35 11.88 2.23 6.48
N VAL A 36 11.58 1.15 7.22
CA VAL A 36 10.43 0.29 6.94
C VAL A 36 9.12 1.01 7.21
N SER A 37 9.02 1.72 8.34
CA SER A 37 7.82 2.49 8.70
C SER A 37 7.52 3.58 7.69
N ALA A 38 8.52 4.26 7.12
CA ALA A 38 8.28 5.28 6.11
C ALA A 38 7.79 4.69 4.77
N VAL A 39 8.30 3.52 4.37
CA VAL A 39 7.96 2.86 3.10
C VAL A 39 6.56 2.24 3.13
N TRP A 40 6.17 1.61 4.24
CA TRP A 40 4.86 0.95 4.36
C TRP A 40 3.88 1.63 5.31
N SER A 41 4.20 2.84 5.76
CA SER A 41 3.32 3.65 6.63
C SER A 41 2.80 2.86 7.84
N CYS A 42 3.67 2.06 8.46
CA CYS A 42 3.31 1.15 9.56
C CYS A 42 3.99 1.55 10.87
N ASP A 43 3.37 1.21 12.00
CA ASP A 43 3.95 1.46 13.32
C ASP A 43 5.32 0.75 13.51
N PRO A 44 6.18 1.29 14.39
CA PRO A 44 7.49 0.71 14.70
C PRO A 44 7.47 -0.78 15.09
N GLY A 45 6.42 -1.22 15.79
CA GLY A 45 6.28 -2.61 16.23
C GLY A 45 6.00 -3.55 15.07
N SER A 46 5.14 -3.12 14.14
CA SER A 46 4.84 -3.85 12.91
C SER A 46 6.03 -3.90 11.96
N ALA A 47 6.82 -2.82 11.87
CA ALA A 47 8.04 -2.79 11.03
C ALA A 47 9.03 -3.92 11.36
N LEU A 48 9.17 -4.30 12.64
CA LEU A 48 10.06 -5.40 13.05
C LEU A 48 9.47 -6.80 12.84
N LYS A 49 8.16 -6.90 12.60
CA LYS A 49 7.46 -8.17 12.30
C LYS A 49 7.47 -8.51 10.81
N TYR A 50 7.91 -7.57 9.97
CA TYR A 50 7.96 -7.72 8.54
C TYR A 50 8.80 -8.94 8.12
N PRO A 51 8.40 -9.72 7.09
CA PRO A 51 9.18 -10.85 6.61
C PRO A 51 10.50 -10.38 6.01
N ALA A 52 11.62 -10.82 6.56
CA ALA A 52 12.93 -10.25 6.26
C ALA A 52 13.33 -10.48 4.80
N ARG A 53 13.06 -11.67 4.24
CA ARG A 53 13.37 -11.96 2.84
C ARG A 53 12.53 -11.09 1.92
N TYR A 54 11.22 -11.01 2.17
CA TYR A 54 10.32 -10.19 1.37
C TYR A 54 10.74 -8.72 1.36
N LEU A 55 11.08 -8.17 2.53
CA LEU A 55 11.61 -6.81 2.68
C LEU A 55 12.92 -6.61 1.91
N PHE A 56 13.91 -7.48 2.09
CA PHE A 56 15.21 -7.29 1.44
C PHE A 56 15.12 -7.48 -0.08
N SER A 57 14.24 -8.36 -0.57
CA SER A 57 13.96 -8.47 -2.01
C SER A 57 13.38 -7.17 -2.57
N PHE A 58 12.47 -6.52 -1.84
CA PHE A 58 11.98 -5.19 -2.22
C PHE A 58 13.12 -4.17 -2.25
N LEU A 59 13.91 -4.08 -1.16
CA LEU A 59 14.99 -3.09 -1.07
C LEU A 59 16.05 -3.31 -2.16
N ASP A 60 16.34 -4.56 -2.54
CA ASP A 60 17.28 -4.88 -3.61
C ASP A 60 16.75 -4.39 -4.97
N HIS A 61 15.51 -4.77 -5.32
CA HIS A 61 14.87 -4.33 -6.56
C HIS A 61 14.77 -2.81 -6.70
N HIS A 62 14.66 -2.08 -5.58
CA HIS A 62 14.55 -0.63 -5.56
C HIS A 62 15.90 0.07 -5.35
N GLY A 63 17.03 -0.66 -5.37
CA GLY A 63 18.37 -0.09 -5.20
C GLY A 63 18.58 0.58 -3.84
N MET A 64 17.85 0.13 -2.82
CA MET A 64 17.86 0.63 -1.45
C MET A 64 18.77 -0.18 -0.52
N LEU A 65 19.40 -1.26 -1.01
CA LEU A 65 20.47 -1.99 -0.30
C LEU A 65 21.87 -1.40 -0.50
N SER A 66 22.01 -0.41 -1.39
CA SER A 66 23.27 0.28 -1.65
C SER A 66 23.21 1.73 -1.15
N VAL A 67 24.34 2.26 -0.72
CA VAL A 67 24.49 3.68 -0.32
C VAL A 67 24.52 4.61 -1.53
N THR A 68 24.85 4.08 -2.71
CA THR A 68 24.94 4.82 -3.97
C THR A 68 24.24 4.06 -5.10
N GLY A 69 23.88 4.77 -6.17
CA GLY A 69 23.24 4.12 -7.33
C GLY A 69 21.74 3.86 -7.16
N SER A 70 21.08 4.55 -6.24
CA SER A 70 19.62 4.49 -6.12
C SER A 70 18.98 4.92 -7.45
N PRO A 71 17.95 4.19 -7.92
CA PRO A 71 17.26 4.51 -9.16
C PRO A 71 16.62 5.91 -9.07
N THR A 72 16.55 6.58 -10.23
CA THR A 72 15.86 7.86 -10.31
C THR A 72 14.36 7.63 -10.23
N TRP A 73 13.76 8.02 -9.10
CA TRP A 73 12.32 8.05 -8.94
C TRP A 73 11.69 9.13 -9.83
N ARG A 74 10.57 8.79 -10.46
CA ARG A 74 9.81 9.68 -11.34
C ARG A 74 8.42 9.92 -10.75
N THR A 75 7.88 11.10 -11.03
CA THR A 75 6.48 11.42 -10.76
C THR A 75 5.76 11.73 -12.08
N VAL A 76 4.45 11.50 -12.13
CA VAL A 76 3.63 11.85 -13.28
C VAL A 76 3.41 13.35 -13.28
N THR A 77 3.72 14.01 -14.40
CA THR A 77 3.40 15.44 -14.57
C THR A 77 1.89 15.64 -14.51
N GLY A 78 1.43 16.52 -13.62
CA GLY A 78 0.00 16.70 -13.33
C GLY A 78 -0.56 15.73 -12.27
N GLY A 79 0.27 14.83 -11.73
CA GLY A 79 -0.11 13.89 -10.68
C GLY A 79 -0.80 12.62 -11.20
N SER A 80 -1.10 11.71 -10.28
CA SER A 80 -1.75 10.42 -10.59
C SER A 80 -3.14 10.56 -11.21
N GLY A 81 -3.85 11.65 -10.91
CA GLY A 81 -5.15 11.94 -11.48
C GLY A 81 -5.16 11.99 -13.02
N GLU A 82 -4.02 12.27 -13.66
CA GLU A 82 -3.94 12.34 -15.11
C GLU A 82 -4.07 10.95 -15.77
N TYR A 83 -3.39 9.93 -15.25
CA TYR A 83 -3.55 8.58 -15.81
C TYR A 83 -4.94 8.02 -15.49
N VAL A 84 -5.51 8.33 -14.32
CA VAL A 84 -6.89 7.94 -13.97
C VAL A 84 -7.88 8.55 -14.95
N ARG A 85 -7.72 9.85 -15.25
CA ARG A 85 -8.56 10.57 -16.22
C ARG A 85 -8.47 9.97 -17.63
N LEU A 86 -7.27 9.61 -18.07
CA LEU A 86 -7.05 8.99 -19.38
C LEU A 86 -7.65 7.59 -19.48
N VAL A 87 -7.48 6.75 -18.45
CA VAL A 87 -8.10 5.43 -18.37
C VAL A 87 -9.62 5.57 -18.34
N ALA A 88 -10.17 6.45 -17.50
CA ALA A 88 -11.61 6.69 -17.41
C ALA A 88 -12.23 7.11 -18.75
N LYS A 89 -11.52 7.91 -19.56
CA LYS A 89 -11.98 8.30 -20.90
C LYS A 89 -12.19 7.12 -21.85
N SER A 90 -11.51 5.99 -21.61
CA SER A 90 -11.63 4.78 -22.43
C SER A 90 -12.74 3.81 -21.99
N ILE A 91 -13.36 4.06 -20.82
CA ILE A 91 -14.39 3.21 -20.24
C ILE A 91 -15.77 3.78 -20.59
N GLY A 92 -16.64 2.95 -21.17
CA GLY A 92 -17.96 3.38 -21.65
C GLY A 92 -19.00 3.63 -20.54
N ASP A 93 -18.91 2.93 -19.42
CA ASP A 93 -19.81 3.07 -18.26
C ASP A 93 -18.98 3.18 -16.97
N ILE A 94 -19.07 4.32 -16.30
CA ILE A 94 -18.45 4.58 -14.99
C ILE A 94 -19.53 5.09 -14.05
N ARG A 95 -19.70 4.40 -12.93
CA ARG A 95 -20.70 4.72 -11.92
C ARG A 95 -20.04 5.17 -10.63
N LEU A 96 -19.98 6.48 -10.44
CA LEU A 96 -19.48 7.08 -9.21
C LEU A 96 -20.56 7.00 -8.12
N ASN A 97 -20.15 7.04 -6.85
CA ASN A 97 -21.07 6.99 -5.70
C ASN A 97 -22.03 5.78 -5.69
N THR A 98 -21.64 4.68 -6.35
CA THR A 98 -22.44 3.46 -6.49
C THR A 98 -21.73 2.32 -5.76
N PRO A 99 -21.82 2.24 -4.42
CA PRO A 99 -21.11 1.22 -3.67
C PRO A 99 -21.69 -0.16 -3.96
N VAL A 100 -20.85 -1.14 -4.30
CA VAL A 100 -21.26 -2.54 -4.39
C VAL A 100 -21.52 -3.08 -2.98
N ARG A 101 -22.68 -3.70 -2.77
CA ARG A 101 -23.13 -4.27 -1.49
C ARG A 101 -23.06 -5.78 -1.47
N ALA A 102 -23.28 -6.44 -2.60
CA ALA A 102 -23.14 -7.88 -2.72
C ALA A 102 -22.71 -8.29 -4.13
N VAL A 103 -21.92 -9.36 -4.19
CA VAL A 103 -21.52 -10.08 -5.39
C VAL A 103 -21.96 -11.53 -5.19
N HIS A 104 -22.96 -11.94 -5.97
CA HIS A 104 -23.47 -13.31 -6.00
C HIS A 104 -22.89 -14.01 -7.22
N ARG A 105 -22.01 -14.98 -7.00
CA ARG A 105 -21.46 -15.81 -8.07
C ARG A 105 -22.39 -16.99 -8.35
N PHE A 106 -22.54 -17.34 -9.62
CA PHE A 106 -23.13 -18.59 -10.09
C PHE A 106 -22.11 -19.31 -10.99
N ASP A 107 -22.48 -20.46 -11.55
CA ASP A 107 -21.56 -21.23 -12.41
C ASP A 107 -21.22 -20.49 -13.73
N ASP A 108 -22.12 -19.66 -14.24
CA ASP A 108 -22.05 -19.05 -15.57
C ASP A 108 -22.17 -17.52 -15.60
N ARG A 109 -22.39 -16.89 -14.44
CA ARG A 109 -22.63 -15.44 -14.33
C ARG A 109 -22.37 -14.94 -12.92
N VAL A 110 -22.51 -13.63 -12.76
CA VAL A 110 -22.46 -12.92 -11.48
C VAL A 110 -23.57 -11.87 -11.42
N ASP A 111 -24.26 -11.82 -10.29
CA ASP A 111 -25.19 -10.74 -9.97
C ASP A 111 -24.54 -9.77 -8.97
N ILE A 112 -24.53 -8.49 -9.30
CA ILE A 112 -24.02 -7.40 -8.45
C ILE A 112 -25.21 -6.62 -7.90
N ARG A 113 -25.28 -6.51 -6.57
CA ARG A 113 -26.22 -5.62 -5.87
C ARG A 113 -25.51 -4.34 -5.45
N ASP A 114 -26.03 -3.19 -5.85
CA ASP A 114 -25.48 -1.88 -5.51
C ASP A 114 -26.09 -1.28 -4.23
N GLY A 115 -25.75 -0.01 -3.96
CA GLY A 115 -26.17 0.73 -2.78
C GLY A 115 -27.66 1.07 -2.73
N ASP A 116 -28.35 1.03 -3.86
CA ASP A 116 -29.79 1.29 -4.02
C ASP A 116 -30.59 -0.01 -4.14
N ASP A 117 -29.96 -1.14 -3.75
CA ASP A 117 -30.48 -2.50 -3.85
C ASP A 117 -30.84 -2.93 -5.28
N GLN A 118 -30.31 -2.26 -6.31
CA GLN A 118 -30.49 -2.69 -7.70
C GLN A 118 -29.57 -3.86 -7.99
N ILE A 119 -30.10 -4.87 -8.68
CA ILE A 119 -29.35 -6.05 -9.09
C ILE A 119 -29.08 -5.97 -10.59
N GLN A 120 -27.83 -6.18 -10.97
CA GLN A 120 -27.43 -6.28 -12.37
C GLN A 120 -26.59 -7.53 -12.58
N THR A 121 -26.89 -8.23 -13.67
CA THR A 121 -26.24 -9.48 -14.07
C THR A 121 -25.13 -9.19 -15.07
N PHE A 122 -23.98 -9.84 -14.88
CA PHE A 122 -22.82 -9.79 -15.75
C PHE A 122 -22.28 -11.21 -15.98
N ASP A 123 -21.56 -11.42 -17.07
CA ASP A 123 -20.92 -12.72 -17.35
C ASP A 123 -19.77 -13.00 -16.37
N ALA A 124 -19.00 -11.96 -16.00
CA ALA A 124 -17.90 -12.06 -15.06
C ALA A 124 -17.64 -10.74 -14.32
N VAL A 125 -16.90 -10.80 -13.21
CA VAL A 125 -16.52 -9.64 -12.38
C VAL A 125 -15.04 -9.67 -12.02
N VAL A 126 -14.40 -8.50 -12.02
CA VAL A 126 -13.09 -8.28 -11.40
C VAL A 126 -13.30 -7.45 -10.13
N VAL A 127 -12.92 -8.02 -8.98
CA VAL A 127 -12.96 -7.34 -7.69
C VAL A 127 -11.64 -6.63 -7.45
N ALA A 128 -11.62 -5.31 -7.64
CA ALA A 128 -10.42 -4.46 -7.52
C ALA A 128 -10.39 -3.64 -6.21
N THR A 129 -10.93 -4.18 -5.12
CA THR A 129 -11.01 -3.54 -3.79
C THR A 129 -10.00 -4.15 -2.82
N HIS A 130 -9.80 -3.56 -1.63
CA HIS A 130 -8.98 -4.20 -0.59
C HIS A 130 -9.53 -5.57 -0.16
N PRO A 131 -8.70 -6.53 0.30
CA PRO A 131 -9.13 -7.87 0.66
C PRO A 131 -10.30 -7.94 1.66
N GLN A 132 -10.30 -7.10 2.71
CA GLN A 132 -11.42 -7.06 3.66
C GLN A 132 -12.69 -6.47 3.04
N GLN A 133 -12.56 -5.55 2.09
CA GLN A 133 -13.71 -4.99 1.37
C GLN A 133 -14.27 -6.04 0.41
N ALA A 134 -13.42 -6.78 -0.29
CA ALA A 134 -13.79 -7.90 -1.13
C ALA A 134 -14.58 -8.95 -0.33
N LEU A 135 -14.06 -9.38 0.83
CA LEU A 135 -14.78 -10.33 1.69
C LEU A 135 -16.15 -9.84 2.17
N LYS A 136 -16.30 -8.52 2.39
CA LYS A 136 -17.59 -7.94 2.81
C LYS A 136 -18.64 -7.95 1.71
N ILE A 137 -18.23 -7.87 0.45
CA ILE A 137 -19.16 -7.83 -0.68
C ILE A 137 -19.43 -9.22 -1.27
N LEU A 138 -18.58 -10.22 -1.04
CA LEU A 138 -18.87 -11.59 -1.48
C LEU A 138 -20.06 -12.15 -0.68
N ALA A 139 -21.12 -12.57 -1.37
CA ALA A 139 -22.32 -13.08 -0.72
C ALA A 139 -22.11 -14.47 -0.09
N ASP A 140 -21.30 -15.31 -0.73
CA ASP A 140 -20.94 -16.66 -0.28
C ASP A 140 -19.45 -16.91 -0.53
N PRO A 141 -18.55 -16.32 0.29
CA PRO A 141 -17.12 -16.50 0.13
C PRO A 141 -16.73 -17.95 0.43
N THR A 142 -15.94 -18.55 -0.47
CA THR A 142 -15.40 -19.90 -0.24
C THR A 142 -14.48 -19.92 0.99
N PRO A 143 -14.21 -21.11 1.55
CA PRO A 143 -13.23 -21.24 2.62
C PRO A 143 -11.84 -20.70 2.24
N ALA A 144 -11.42 -20.89 0.98
CA ALA A 144 -10.15 -20.38 0.48
C ALA A 144 -10.13 -18.84 0.43
N GLU A 145 -11.18 -18.21 -0.11
CA GLU A 145 -11.30 -16.75 -0.16
C GLU A 145 -11.27 -16.14 1.25
N SER A 146 -12.06 -16.71 2.17
CA SER A 146 -12.09 -16.27 3.57
C SER A 146 -10.73 -16.36 4.23
N GLN A 147 -10.00 -17.45 4.01
CA GLN A 147 -8.69 -17.69 4.59
C GLN A 147 -7.61 -16.77 3.99
N VAL A 148 -7.59 -16.64 2.66
CA VAL A 148 -6.53 -15.92 1.95
C VAL A 148 -6.73 -14.40 2.09
N LEU A 149 -7.92 -13.89 1.77
CA LEU A 149 -8.20 -12.44 1.86
C LEU A 149 -8.22 -11.97 3.32
N GLY A 150 -8.66 -12.82 4.26
CA GLY A 150 -8.67 -12.52 5.69
C GLY A 150 -7.27 -12.44 6.31
N ALA A 151 -6.27 -13.05 5.67
CA ALA A 151 -4.88 -13.06 6.12
C ALA A 151 -4.07 -11.83 5.68
N MET A 152 -4.68 -10.85 5.01
CA MET A 152 -4.01 -9.68 4.42
C MET A 152 -4.43 -8.38 5.13
N PRO A 153 -3.97 -8.11 6.35
CA PRO A 153 -4.39 -6.94 7.13
C PRO A 153 -3.97 -5.62 6.49
N TYR A 154 -4.73 -4.56 6.78
CA TYR A 154 -4.41 -3.20 6.42
C TYR A 154 -4.40 -2.32 7.68
N SER A 155 -3.55 -1.31 7.71
CA SER A 155 -3.55 -0.25 8.71
C SER A 155 -4.23 1.00 8.17
N VAL A 156 -5.11 1.59 8.98
CA VAL A 156 -5.72 2.88 8.69
C VAL A 156 -4.75 4.00 9.08
N ASN A 157 -4.52 4.93 8.16
CA ASN A 157 -3.63 6.07 8.33
C ASN A 157 -4.41 7.35 8.03
N HIS A 158 -4.55 8.20 9.06
CA HIS A 158 -5.07 9.55 8.91
C HIS A 158 -3.97 10.50 8.46
N THR A 159 -4.31 11.37 7.53
CA THR A 159 -3.35 12.24 6.86
C THR A 159 -3.90 13.63 6.70
N GLN A 160 -3.01 14.60 6.75
CA GLN A 160 -3.34 16.00 6.56
C GLN A 160 -2.48 16.56 5.44
N LEU A 161 -3.10 17.20 4.47
CA LEU A 161 -2.43 18.09 3.52
C LEU A 161 -2.40 19.49 4.14
N HIS A 162 -1.22 20.08 4.29
CA HIS A 162 -1.04 21.36 4.99
C HIS A 162 0.18 22.15 4.48
N THR A 163 0.36 23.36 5.01
CA THR A 163 1.54 24.22 4.72
C THR A 163 2.44 24.50 5.93
N ASP A 164 2.17 23.91 7.09
CA ASP A 164 2.99 24.07 8.30
C ASP A 164 4.37 23.38 8.20
N GLU A 165 5.42 24.17 7.99
CA GLU A 165 6.80 23.68 7.90
C GLU A 165 7.43 23.30 9.25
N ASN A 166 6.76 23.51 10.39
CA ASN A 166 7.30 23.15 11.71
C ASN A 166 7.45 21.63 11.89
N VAL A 167 6.73 20.83 11.09
CA VAL A 167 6.89 19.36 11.07
C VAL A 167 8.19 18.91 10.39
N LEU A 168 8.86 19.79 9.64
CA LEU A 168 10.11 19.47 8.96
C LEU A 168 11.31 19.61 9.88
N PRO A 169 12.43 18.92 9.60
CA PRO A 169 13.68 19.13 10.31
C PRO A 169 14.08 20.61 10.39
N GLY A 170 14.43 21.06 11.61
CA GLY A 170 14.92 22.42 11.84
C GLY A 170 16.22 22.73 11.11
N ASN A 171 17.08 21.72 10.91
CA ASN A 171 18.22 21.83 10.02
C ASN A 171 17.76 21.65 8.56
N THR A 172 17.82 22.73 7.78
CA THR A 172 17.37 22.73 6.38
C THR A 172 18.13 21.74 5.49
N ASN A 173 19.38 21.39 5.85
CA ASN A 173 20.17 20.39 5.11
C ASN A 173 19.69 18.95 5.35
N ALA A 174 18.92 18.72 6.41
CA ALA A 174 18.33 17.41 6.72
C ALA A 174 16.93 17.25 6.12
N ARG A 175 16.35 18.31 5.53
CA ARG A 175 15.02 18.25 4.91
C ARG A 175 15.07 17.40 3.64
N ALA A 176 14.33 16.31 3.66
CA ALA A 176 14.20 15.38 2.56
C ALA A 176 12.78 15.40 1.99
N SER A 177 12.58 14.64 0.93
CA SER A 177 11.23 14.38 0.41
C SER A 177 10.36 13.66 1.43
N TRP A 178 10.95 12.79 2.26
CA TRP A 178 10.28 12.00 3.28
C TRP A 178 11.02 12.28 4.60
N ASN A 179 10.31 12.75 5.63
CA ASN A 179 10.90 13.14 6.90
C ASN A 179 10.24 12.34 8.01
N TYR A 180 10.98 11.39 8.57
CA TYR A 180 10.52 10.58 9.69
C TYR A 180 10.82 11.31 11.01
N TYR A 181 9.82 11.41 11.89
CA TYR A 181 9.96 12.07 13.18
C TYR A 181 10.02 11.04 14.32
N ILE A 182 11.06 11.17 15.15
CA ILE A 182 11.21 10.42 16.40
C ILE A 182 11.11 11.46 17.53
N PRO A 183 10.05 11.46 18.36
CA PRO A 183 9.87 12.46 19.41
C PRO A 183 11.03 12.53 20.41
N GLU A 184 11.55 11.37 20.81
CA GLU A 184 12.70 11.22 21.70
C GLU A 184 13.51 9.99 21.31
N CYS A 185 14.82 9.94 21.56
CA CYS A 185 15.68 8.83 21.12
C CYS A 185 15.22 7.42 21.57
N ASN A 186 14.48 7.33 22.69
CA ASN A 186 13.95 6.07 23.22
C ASN A 186 12.44 5.94 23.02
N ALA A 187 11.80 6.87 22.31
CA ALA A 187 10.38 6.84 22.03
C ALA A 187 10.02 5.62 21.18
N LYS A 188 8.86 5.03 21.51
CA LYS A 188 8.25 3.94 20.75
C LYS A 188 6.82 4.37 20.42
N PRO A 189 6.64 5.25 19.42
CA PRO A 189 5.30 5.68 19.05
C PRO A 189 4.50 4.46 18.60
N ASP A 190 3.20 4.48 18.86
CA ASP A 190 2.25 3.43 18.49
C ASP A 190 1.73 3.57 17.05
N HIS A 191 2.14 4.63 16.36
CA HIS A 191 1.87 4.90 14.96
C HIS A 191 3.10 5.50 14.25
N VAL A 192 3.05 5.57 12.92
CA VAL A 192 4.10 6.18 12.11
C VAL A 192 3.97 7.70 12.12
N LEU A 193 5.09 8.41 12.25
CA LEU A 193 5.15 9.87 12.20
C LEU A 193 6.05 10.29 11.03
N VAL A 194 5.43 10.58 9.89
CA VAL A 194 6.16 10.92 8.66
C VAL A 194 5.51 12.11 7.97
N SER A 195 6.34 13.06 7.55
CA SER A 195 5.95 14.19 6.72
C SER A 195 6.60 14.13 5.34
N TYR A 196 5.76 14.09 4.32
CA TYR A 196 6.14 14.09 2.91
C TYR A 196 6.15 15.52 2.37
N ASP A 197 7.28 15.95 1.84
CA ASP A 197 7.41 17.22 1.15
C ASP A 197 6.94 17.06 -0.30
N MET A 198 5.64 17.30 -0.51
CA MET A 198 5.00 17.14 -1.82
C MET A 198 5.54 18.13 -2.85
N THR A 199 5.97 19.30 -2.39
CA THR A 199 6.61 20.30 -3.25
C THR A 199 7.87 19.74 -3.88
N ARG A 200 8.71 19.04 -3.09
CA ARG A 200 9.90 18.35 -3.60
C ARG A 200 9.54 17.10 -4.41
N LEU A 201 8.67 16.24 -3.89
CA LEU A 201 8.32 14.95 -4.50
C LEU A 201 7.69 15.10 -5.88
N GLN A 202 6.76 16.04 -6.01
CA GLN A 202 6.03 16.27 -7.25
C GLN A 202 6.61 17.42 -8.09
N ARG A 203 7.68 18.07 -7.62
CA ARG A 203 8.27 19.26 -8.25
C ARG A 203 7.21 20.33 -8.53
N LEU A 204 6.39 20.62 -7.52
CA LEU A 204 5.35 21.64 -7.63
C LEU A 204 5.98 23.02 -7.89
N PRO A 205 5.26 23.94 -8.55
CA PRO A 205 5.80 25.28 -8.83
C PRO A 205 6.27 26.00 -7.57
N GLU A 206 7.38 26.73 -7.68
CA GLU A 206 7.88 27.56 -6.58
C GLU A 206 6.95 28.76 -6.37
N THR A 207 6.07 28.65 -5.38
CA THR A 207 5.11 29.69 -4.98
C THR A 207 5.49 30.41 -3.69
N GLY A 208 6.65 30.07 -3.12
CA GLY A 208 7.07 30.52 -1.78
C GLY A 208 6.36 29.79 -0.62
N ARG A 209 5.52 28.80 -0.93
CA ARG A 209 4.86 27.93 0.05
C ARG A 209 5.25 26.47 -0.20
N ARG A 210 5.42 25.69 0.88
CA ARG A 210 5.54 24.24 0.81
C ARG A 210 4.18 23.59 1.08
N TYR A 211 3.91 22.56 0.32
CA TYR A 211 2.79 21.64 0.52
C TYR A 211 3.33 20.34 1.10
N LEU A 212 2.82 19.98 2.27
CA LEU A 212 3.25 18.83 3.04
C LEU A 212 2.07 17.90 3.28
N VAL A 213 2.35 16.60 3.29
CA VAL A 213 1.40 15.59 3.78
C VAL A 213 2.00 14.95 5.01
N THR A 214 1.32 15.05 6.16
CA THR A 214 1.77 14.41 7.40
C THR A 214 0.86 13.23 7.74
N LEU A 215 1.48 12.09 8.08
CA LEU A 215 0.84 10.86 8.53
C LEU A 215 1.00 10.71 10.04
N GLY A 216 -0.09 10.38 10.73
CA GLY A 216 -0.11 10.02 12.15
C GLY A 216 0.21 11.15 13.13
N GLY A 217 0.51 12.36 12.66
CA GLY A 217 0.92 13.50 13.49
C GLY A 217 -0.08 14.64 13.50
N ASP A 218 -1.37 14.34 13.58
CA ASP A 218 -2.45 15.33 13.46
C ASP A 218 -2.33 16.46 14.49
N GLU A 219 -1.79 16.15 15.68
CA GLU A 219 -1.52 17.08 16.76
C GLU A 219 -0.27 17.94 16.56
N MET A 220 0.61 17.57 15.65
CA MET A 220 1.84 18.31 15.33
C MET A 220 1.63 19.40 14.28
N VAL A 221 0.50 19.36 13.56
CA VAL A 221 0.17 20.29 12.49
C VAL A 221 -0.70 21.41 13.03
N SER A 222 -0.33 22.66 12.76
CA SER A 222 -1.19 23.80 13.06
C SER A 222 -2.54 23.69 12.33
N PRO A 223 -3.70 23.71 13.04
CA PRO A 223 -5.01 23.57 12.41
C PRO A 223 -5.31 24.61 11.33
N ASP A 224 -4.81 25.85 11.51
CA ASP A 224 -5.01 26.95 10.56
C ASP A 224 -4.24 26.76 9.24
N SER A 225 -3.31 25.80 9.20
CA SER A 225 -2.52 25.46 8.01
C SER A 225 -3.07 24.28 7.21
N VAL A 226 -4.05 23.57 7.76
CA VAL A 226 -4.62 22.37 7.14
C VAL A 226 -5.47 22.79 5.94
N ILE A 227 -5.16 22.19 4.79
CA ILE A 227 -5.87 22.38 3.54
C ILE A 227 -6.92 21.29 3.36
N ASP A 228 -6.55 20.03 3.66
CA ASP A 228 -7.42 18.89 3.47
C ASP A 228 -7.01 17.72 4.39
N GLN A 229 -7.92 16.79 4.62
CA GLN A 229 -7.70 15.59 5.41
C GLN A 229 -8.18 14.36 4.65
N MET A 230 -7.36 13.31 4.64
CA MET A 230 -7.69 12.05 3.98
C MET A 230 -7.39 10.88 4.89
N THR A 231 -8.18 9.81 4.76
CA THR A 231 -7.94 8.52 5.40
C THR A 231 -7.53 7.52 4.34
N TYR A 232 -6.36 6.93 4.50
CA TYR A 232 -5.85 5.86 3.64
C TYR A 232 -5.74 4.56 4.41
N GLU A 233 -5.78 3.43 3.69
CA GLU A 233 -5.45 2.13 4.25
C GLU A 233 -4.19 1.63 3.55
N HIS A 234 -3.22 1.10 4.31
CA HIS A 234 -1.97 0.56 3.78
C HIS A 234 -1.85 -0.93 4.09
N PRO A 235 -1.38 -1.77 3.16
CA PRO A 235 -1.20 -3.20 3.40
C PRO A 235 -0.14 -3.46 4.47
N GLN A 236 -0.43 -4.36 5.39
CA GLN A 236 0.51 -4.82 6.42
C GLN A 236 1.04 -6.20 6.07
N TYR A 237 2.36 -6.28 5.84
CA TYR A 237 3.00 -7.53 5.50
C TYR A 237 3.52 -8.25 6.74
N THR A 238 3.03 -9.47 6.89
CA THR A 238 3.44 -10.48 7.86
C THR A 238 3.78 -11.78 7.10
N PRO A 239 4.48 -12.73 7.73
CA PRO A 239 4.75 -14.02 7.10
C PRO A 239 3.46 -14.71 6.64
N THR A 240 2.39 -14.58 7.43
CA THR A 240 1.05 -15.10 7.09
C THR A 240 0.46 -14.42 5.86
N SER A 241 0.53 -13.09 5.75
CA SER A 241 -0.01 -12.38 4.59
C SER A 241 0.76 -12.67 3.30
N VAL A 242 2.09 -12.85 3.37
CA VAL A 242 2.91 -13.18 2.19
C VAL A 242 2.66 -14.62 1.75
N ALA A 243 2.48 -15.55 2.70
CA ALA A 243 2.03 -16.90 2.38
C ALA A 243 0.63 -16.93 1.75
N ALA A 244 -0.29 -16.08 2.22
CA ALA A 244 -1.61 -15.93 1.62
C ALA A 244 -1.53 -15.31 0.21
N GLN A 245 -0.63 -14.34 -0.02
CA GLN A 245 -0.43 -13.72 -1.33
C GLN A 245 -0.08 -14.75 -2.40
N ALA A 246 0.77 -15.73 -2.08
CA ALA A 246 1.13 -16.81 -3.00
C ALA A 246 -0.07 -17.70 -3.41
N ARG A 247 -1.17 -17.65 -2.65
CA ARG A 247 -2.39 -18.43 -2.88
C ARG A 247 -3.46 -17.66 -3.66
N LEU A 248 -3.29 -16.36 -3.89
CA LEU A 248 -4.28 -15.55 -4.64
C LEU A 248 -4.74 -16.17 -5.97
N PRO A 249 -3.86 -16.79 -6.80
CA PRO A 249 -4.29 -17.41 -8.04
C PRO A 249 -5.30 -18.56 -7.88
N GLU A 250 -5.40 -19.15 -6.68
CA GLU A 250 -6.35 -20.23 -6.39
C GLU A 250 -7.79 -19.71 -6.20
N LEU A 251 -7.96 -18.40 -5.97
CA LEU A 251 -9.27 -17.77 -5.71
C LEU A 251 -10.03 -17.46 -7.01
N ASP A 252 -9.30 -17.32 -8.11
CA ASP A 252 -9.87 -16.88 -9.38
C ASP A 252 -10.64 -18.00 -10.10
N SER A 253 -11.72 -17.61 -10.77
CA SER A 253 -12.61 -18.46 -11.57
C SER A 253 -12.90 -17.82 -12.92
N ASP A 254 -13.70 -18.49 -13.76
CA ASP A 254 -14.08 -17.95 -15.08
C ASP A 254 -15.05 -16.76 -14.97
N VAL A 255 -15.77 -16.62 -13.84
CA VAL A 255 -16.79 -15.58 -13.61
C VAL A 255 -16.39 -14.56 -12.54
N LEU A 256 -15.28 -14.79 -11.82
CA LEU A 256 -14.83 -13.93 -10.74
C LEU A 256 -13.32 -13.97 -10.62
N ALA A 257 -12.67 -12.81 -10.67
CA ALA A 257 -11.24 -12.67 -10.44
C ALA A 257 -10.94 -11.50 -9.50
N PHE A 258 -9.76 -11.50 -8.88
CA PHE A 258 -9.32 -10.46 -7.95
C PHE A 258 -8.16 -9.64 -8.51
N ALA A 259 -8.16 -8.33 -8.23
CA ALA A 259 -7.08 -7.44 -8.60
C ALA A 259 -6.77 -6.45 -7.47
N GLY A 260 -5.54 -5.98 -7.41
CA GLY A 260 -5.12 -4.98 -6.43
C GLY A 260 -3.67 -5.12 -6.05
N ALA A 261 -3.10 -4.03 -5.53
CA ALA A 261 -1.67 -3.95 -5.21
C ALA A 261 -1.20 -5.01 -4.19
N TYR A 262 -2.11 -5.61 -3.43
CA TYR A 262 -1.84 -6.73 -2.53
C TYR A 262 -1.40 -8.02 -3.23
N HIS A 263 -1.43 -8.09 -4.56
CA HIS A 263 -0.81 -9.16 -5.34
C HIS A 263 0.73 -9.06 -5.42
N GLY A 264 1.31 -7.95 -4.94
CA GLY A 264 2.76 -7.76 -4.84
C GLY A 264 3.14 -6.88 -3.65
N TRP A 265 4.07 -5.95 -3.80
CA TRP A 265 4.60 -5.12 -2.70
C TRP A 265 3.68 -3.97 -2.25
N GLY A 266 2.50 -3.82 -2.87
CA GLY A 266 1.52 -2.83 -2.46
C GLY A 266 1.65 -1.51 -3.23
N PHE A 267 2.33 -1.52 -4.38
CA PHE A 267 2.57 -0.32 -5.20
C PHE A 267 1.76 -0.34 -6.51
N HIS A 268 1.85 0.76 -7.25
CA HIS A 268 1.05 1.00 -8.45
C HIS A 268 1.26 -0.04 -9.55
N GLU A 269 2.50 -0.51 -9.74
CA GLU A 269 2.82 -1.56 -10.73
C GLU A 269 2.15 -2.88 -10.35
N ASP A 270 2.14 -3.25 -9.07
CA ASP A 270 1.46 -4.45 -8.58
C ASP A 270 -0.06 -4.37 -8.85
N GLY A 271 -0.65 -3.18 -8.66
CA GLY A 271 -2.04 -2.90 -8.98
C GLY A 271 -2.34 -3.02 -10.48
N ALA A 272 -1.51 -2.41 -11.33
CA ALA A 272 -1.68 -2.46 -12.79
C ALA A 272 -1.52 -3.89 -13.34
N LEU A 273 -0.47 -4.60 -12.92
CA LEU A 273 -0.18 -5.96 -13.36
C LEU A 273 -1.24 -6.96 -12.87
N SER A 274 -1.74 -6.82 -11.64
CA SER A 274 -2.84 -7.66 -11.16
C SER A 274 -4.15 -7.38 -11.90
N GLY A 275 -4.45 -6.11 -12.23
CA GLY A 275 -5.60 -5.76 -13.06
C GLY A 275 -5.54 -6.39 -14.45
N LEU A 276 -4.35 -6.38 -15.09
CA LEU A 276 -4.12 -7.07 -16.36
C LEU A 276 -4.40 -8.57 -16.23
N ARG A 277 -3.79 -9.25 -15.25
CA ARG A 277 -3.98 -10.69 -15.03
C ARG A 277 -5.45 -11.06 -14.77
N ALA A 278 -6.14 -10.26 -13.96
CA ALA A 278 -7.56 -10.48 -13.67
C ALA A 278 -8.44 -10.26 -14.91
N ALA A 279 -8.14 -9.26 -15.74
CA ALA A 279 -8.84 -9.04 -16.99
C ALA A 279 -8.65 -10.23 -17.95
N GLU A 280 -7.43 -10.75 -18.10
CA GLU A 280 -7.17 -11.94 -18.91
C GLU A 280 -7.88 -13.18 -18.37
N ARG A 281 -7.95 -13.31 -17.03
CA ARG A 281 -8.63 -14.43 -16.37
C ARG A 281 -10.11 -14.53 -16.69
N VAL A 282 -10.78 -13.38 -16.88
CA VAL A 282 -12.21 -13.28 -17.25
C VAL A 282 -12.43 -13.09 -18.77
N GLY A 283 -11.42 -13.40 -19.58
CA GLY A 283 -11.54 -13.43 -21.05
C GLY A 283 -11.14 -12.15 -21.79
N GLY A 284 -10.66 -11.14 -21.07
CA GLY A 284 -10.01 -9.97 -21.66
C GLY A 284 -8.71 -10.34 -22.38
N ARG A 285 -8.23 -9.43 -23.25
CA ARG A 285 -6.97 -9.62 -23.97
C ARG A 285 -6.15 -8.34 -23.91
N TRP A 286 -4.87 -8.48 -23.61
CA TRP A 286 -3.91 -7.40 -23.76
C TRP A 286 -3.23 -7.52 -25.14
N PRO A 287 -3.25 -6.47 -25.97
CA PRO A 287 -2.68 -6.48 -27.30
C PRO A 287 -1.14 -6.52 -27.31
#